data_AF-X0VPG0-F1
#
_entry.id   AF-X0VPG0-F1
#
_cell.length_a   1.000
_cell.length_b   1.000
_cell.length_c   1.000
_cell.angle_alpha   90.00
_cell.angle_beta   90.00
_cell.angle_gamma   90.00
#
_symmetry.space_group_name_H-M   'P 1'
#
loop_
_entity.id
_entity.type
_entity.pdbx_description
1 polymer ?
#
loop_
_entity_poly.entity_id
_entity_poly.type
_entity_poly.pdbx_seq_one_letter_code
_entity_poly.pdbx_strand_id
1 'polypeptide(L)' 'TFGCGAAIASGSMATEWIKGKTIEEAVKVKDAHIAKELELPPHKVHCSVMTENAVHTAIDDWKRKNGKL' A
#
# COMPACT_ATOMS: atom_id res chain seq x y z
N THR A 1 1.61 -2.36 10.86
CA THR A 1 3.10 -2.32 10.89
C THR A 1 3.56 -2.02 12.30
N PHE A 2 4.70 -2.57 12.74
CA PHE A 2 5.38 -2.18 13.98
C PHE A 2 6.74 -1.52 13.63
N GLY A 3 7.16 -0.49 14.37
CA GLY A 3 8.45 0.17 14.19
C GLY A 3 8.37 1.56 13.55
N CYS A 4 8.89 1.70 12.31
CA CYS A 4 9.08 2.99 11.65
C CYS A 4 7.79 3.81 11.49
N GLY A 5 7.77 5.04 12.00
CA GLY A 5 6.62 5.94 11.89
C GLY A 5 6.20 6.21 10.44
N ALA A 6 7.15 6.31 9.51
CA ALA A 6 6.85 6.46 8.08
C ALA A 6 6.09 5.25 7.52
N ALA A 7 6.45 4.04 7.94
CA ALA A 7 5.75 2.83 7.50
C ALA A 7 4.34 2.69 8.12
N ILE A 8 4.14 3.22 9.33
CA ILE A 8 2.80 3.30 9.96
C ILE A 8 1.94 4.32 9.21
N ALA A 9 2.48 5.51 8.92
CA ALA A 9 1.79 6.56 8.17
C ALA A 9 1.42 6.09 6.75
N SER A 10 2.36 5.48 6.02
CA SER A 10 2.12 4.89 4.70
C SER A 10 0.99 3.86 4.74
N GLY A 11 1.04 2.93 5.70
CA GLY A 11 0.00 1.90 5.87
C GLY A 11 -1.38 2.50 6.16
N SER A 12 -1.47 3.46 7.08
CA SER A 12 -2.72 4.14 7.42
C SER A 12 -3.31 4.90 6.22
N MET A 13 -2.47 5.59 5.46
CA MET A 13 -2.90 6.30 4.26
C MET A 13 -3.41 5.34 3.20
N ALA A 14 -2.67 4.26 2.95
CA ALA A 14 -3.09 3.24 1.98
C ALA A 14 -4.43 2.61 2.35
N THR A 15 -4.70 2.33 3.64
CA THR A 15 -5.99 1.78 4.07
C THR A 15 -7.15 2.74 3.79
N GLU A 16 -6.99 4.04 4.05
CA GLU A 16 -8.03 5.03 3.76
C GLU A 16 -8.23 5.22 2.26
N TRP A 17 -7.17 5.12 1.45
CA TRP A 17 -7.28 5.21 0.00
C TRP A 17 -8.01 4.04 -0.63
N ILE A 18 -7.84 2.82 -0.13
CA ILE A 18 -8.46 1.62 -0.73
C ILE A 18 -9.84 1.29 -0.16
N LYS A 19 -10.22 1.89 0.98
CA LYS A 19 -11.51 1.61 1.63
C LYS A 19 -12.67 2.04 0.73
N GLY A 20 -13.58 1.11 0.45
CA GLY A 20 -14.74 1.35 -0.42
C GLY A 20 -14.43 1.37 -1.91
N LYS A 21 -13.17 1.14 -2.31
CA LYS A 21 -12.76 1.03 -3.72
C LYS A 21 -12.91 -0.39 -4.26
N THR A 22 -12.95 -0.53 -5.58
CA THR A 22 -12.88 -1.85 -6.23
C THR A 22 -11.46 -2.41 -6.20
N ILE A 23 -11.31 -3.70 -6.49
CA ILE A 23 -9.99 -4.35 -6.56
C ILE A 23 -9.12 -3.71 -7.65
N GLU A 24 -9.70 -3.38 -8.79
CA GLU A 24 -9.01 -2.76 -9.92
C GLU A 24 -8.49 -1.37 -9.57
N GLU A 25 -9.19 -0.66 -8.70
CA GLU A 25 -8.74 0.62 -8.17
C GLU A 25 -7.69 0.46 -7.07
N ALA A 26 -7.85 -0.53 -6.18
CA ALA A 26 -6.91 -0.80 -5.10
C ALA A 26 -5.53 -1.22 -5.61
N VAL A 27 -5.45 -1.94 -6.73
CA VAL A 27 -4.17 -2.30 -7.39
C VAL A 27 -3.41 -1.06 -7.88
N LYS A 28 -4.09 0.07 -8.13
CA LYS A 28 -3.45 1.30 -8.63
C LYS A 28 -2.72 2.09 -7.54
N VAL A 29 -2.76 1.64 -6.28
CA VAL A 29 -1.91 2.21 -5.23
C VAL A 29 -0.45 2.04 -5.64
N LYS A 30 0.30 3.14 -5.58
CA LYS A 30 1.68 3.27 -6.02
C LYS A 30 2.51 3.90 -4.92
N ASP A 31 3.71 3.38 -4.68
CA ASP A 31 4.65 3.91 -3.70
C ASP A 31 4.96 5.38 -3.95
N ALA A 32 5.12 5.79 -5.21
CA ALA A 32 5.45 7.15 -5.60
C ALA A 32 4.39 8.17 -5.12
N HIS A 33 3.12 7.79 -5.11
CA HIS A 33 2.05 8.66 -4.59
C HIS A 33 2.12 8.77 -3.08
N ILE A 34 2.36 7.66 -2.38
CA ILE A 34 2.49 7.64 -0.91
C ILE A 34 3.73 8.44 -0.47
N ALA A 35 4.87 8.23 -1.14
CA ALA A 35 6.11 8.94 -0.86
C ALA A 35 5.98 10.45 -1.08
N LYS A 36 5.25 10.85 -2.12
CA LYS A 36 4.99 12.26 -2.41
C LYS A 36 4.06 12.88 -1.36
N GLU A 37 2.96 12.21 -1.04
CA GLU A 37 1.96 12.73 -0.09
C GLU A 37 2.53 12.87 1.33
N LEU A 38 3.38 11.93 1.74
CA LEU A 38 4.05 11.95 3.04
C LEU A 38 5.38 12.70 3.04
N GLU A 39 5.74 13.34 1.92
CA GLU A 39 7.00 14.07 1.73
C GLU A 39 8.23 13.27 2.20
N LEU A 40 8.26 11.97 1.88
CA LEU A 40 9.28 11.07 2.39
C LEU A 40 10.66 11.45 1.81
N PRO A 41 11.68 11.61 2.67
CA PRO A 41 13.04 11.80 2.18
C PRO A 41 13.51 10.52 1.47
N PRO A 42 14.51 10.60 0.55
CA PRO A 42 14.93 9.48 -0.27
C PRO A 42 15.24 8.18 0.51
N HIS A 43 15.83 8.29 1.69
CA HIS A 43 16.19 7.14 2.53
C HIS A 43 14.99 6.42 3.18
N LYS A 44 13.79 7.02 3.17
CA LYS A 44 12.56 6.45 3.75
C LYS A 44 11.55 5.96 2.71
N VAL A 45 11.84 6.08 1.41
CA VAL A 45 10.98 5.58 0.32
C VAL A 45 10.76 4.07 0.42
N HIS A 46 11.67 3.31 1.04
CA HIS A 46 11.43 1.89 1.32
C HIS A 46 10.13 1.63 2.10
N CYS A 47 9.68 2.58 2.93
CA CYS A 47 8.44 2.49 3.68
C CYS A 47 7.20 2.58 2.77
N SER A 48 7.22 3.38 1.69
CA SER A 48 6.12 3.44 0.72
C SER A 48 6.12 2.22 -0.20
N VAL A 49 7.30 1.75 -0.63
CA VAL A 49 7.43 0.53 -1.45
C VAL A 49 6.90 -0.69 -0.69
N MET A 50 7.24 -0.81 0.60
CA MET A 50 6.71 -1.89 1.44
C MET A 50 5.18 -1.87 1.51
N THR A 51 4.57 -0.68 1.61
CA THR A 51 3.11 -0.53 1.64
C THR A 51 2.46 -0.91 0.31
N GLU A 52 2.99 -0.47 -0.83
CA GLU A 52 2.48 -0.89 -2.15
C GLU A 52 2.52 -2.42 -2.29
N ASN A 53 3.66 -3.03 -2.00
CA ASN A 53 3.84 -4.48 -2.07
C ASN A 53 2.86 -5.23 -1.17
N ALA A 54 2.62 -4.71 0.05
CA ALA A 54 1.67 -5.31 0.98
C ALA A 54 0.23 -5.29 0.42
N VAL A 55 -0.19 -4.18 -0.21
CA VAL A 55 -1.51 -4.07 -0.85
C VAL A 55 -1.64 -5.06 -2.00
N HIS A 56 -0.65 -5.14 -2.88
CA HIS A 56 -0.69 -6.08 -4.01
C HIS A 56 -0.70 -7.54 -3.55
N THR A 57 0.12 -7.88 -2.55
CA THR A 57 0.17 -9.23 -1.99
C THR A 57 -1.17 -9.63 -1.36
N ALA A 58 -1.83 -8.71 -0.64
CA ALA A 58 -3.14 -8.95 -0.06
C ALA A 58 -4.23 -9.18 -1.13
N ILE A 59 -4.18 -8.41 -2.23
CA ILE A 59 -5.10 -8.59 -3.36
C ILE A 59 -4.87 -9.93 -4.05
N ASP A 60 -3.61 -10.33 -4.25
CA ASP A 60 -3.27 -11.61 -4.88
C ASP A 60 -3.70 -12.80 -4.01
N ASP A 61 -3.49 -12.73 -2.69
CA ASP A 61 -3.98 -13.73 -1.74
C ASP A 61 -5.51 -13.84 -1.79
N TRP A 62 -6.22 -12.70 -1.83
CA TRP A 62 -7.66 -12.70 -2.01
C TRP A 62 -8.09 -13.34 -3.33
N LYS A 63 -7.43 -13.04 -4.45
CA LYS A 63 -7.73 -13.66 -5.75
C LYS A 63 -7.56 -15.18 -5.71
N ARG A 64 -6.46 -15.68 -5.12
CA ARG A 64 -6.21 -17.12 -4.95
C ARG A 64 -7.32 -17.79 -4.14
N LYS A 65 -7.71 -17.18 -3.01
CA LYS A 65 -8.77 -17.73 -2.13
C LYS A 65 -10.16 -17.74 -2.77
N ASN A 66 -10.39 -16.90 -3.79
CA ASN A 66 -11.68 -16.78 -4.47
C ASN A 66 -11.69 -17.44 -5.86
N GLY A 67 -10.66 -18.21 -6.23
CA GLY A 67 -10.58 -18.89 -7.53
C GLY A 67 -10.51 -17.92 -8.73
N LYS A 68 -9.94 -16.72 -8.52
CA LYS A 68 -9.81 -15.66 -9.54
C LYS A 68 -8.36 -15.49 -10.03
N LEU A 69 -7.49 -16.46 -9.76
CA LEU A 69 -6.10 -16.50 -10.23
C LEU A 69 -5.91 -17.66 -11.21
#